data_AF-A0A8T6WNJ1-F1
#
_entry.id   AF-A0A8T6WNJ1-F1
#
_cell.length_a   1.000
_cell.length_b   1.000
_cell.length_c   1.000
_cell.angle_alpha   90.00
_cell.angle_beta   90.00
_cell.angle_gamma   90.00
#
_symmetry.space_group_name_H-M   'P 1'
#
loop_
_entity.id
_entity.type
_entity.pdbx_description
1 polymer ?
#
loop_
_entity_poly.entity_id
_entity_poly.type
_entity_poly.pdbx_seq_one_letter_code
_entity_poly.pdbx_strand_id
1 'polypeptide(L)' 'KPYLRLSAEVLRITKKAVMAGLRDDLEPSLKAIEDIYLNELMKTHDAHEGLKAFLEKRKPEWKNE' A
#
# COMPACT_ATOMS: atom_id res chain seq x y z
N LYS A 1 -9.40 -17.77 -1.03
CA LYS A 1 -8.32 -16.90 -0.48
C LYS A 1 -8.64 -15.44 -0.82
N PRO A 2 -9.20 -14.66 0.12
CA PRO A 2 -9.75 -13.33 -0.16
C PRO A 2 -8.72 -12.32 -0.70
N TYR A 3 -7.45 -12.50 -0.34
CA TYR A 3 -6.33 -11.65 -0.76
C TYR A 3 -5.94 -11.77 -2.24
N LEU A 4 -6.36 -12.83 -2.95
CA LEU A 4 -6.04 -13.00 -4.38
C LEU A 4 -6.75 -11.97 -5.29
N ARG A 5 -7.69 -11.19 -4.75
CA ARG A 5 -8.40 -10.13 -5.46
C ARG A 5 -7.80 -8.73 -5.22
N LEU A 6 -6.72 -8.65 -4.45
CA LEU A 6 -6.03 -7.41 -4.11
C LEU A 6 -4.72 -7.33 -4.91
N SER A 7 -4.17 -6.12 -5.07
CA SER A 7 -2.83 -5.94 -5.63
C SER A 7 -1.78 -6.61 -4.74
N ALA A 8 -0.96 -7.47 -5.34
CA ALA A 8 0.14 -8.13 -4.63
C ALA A 8 1.25 -7.13 -4.24
N GLU A 9 1.45 -6.08 -5.04
CA GLU A 9 2.43 -5.02 -4.75
C GLU A 9 2.01 -4.23 -3.51
N VAL A 10 0.78 -3.72 -3.50
CA VAL A 10 0.22 -2.98 -2.37
C VAL A 10 0.24 -3.82 -1.09
N LEU A 11 -0.08 -5.12 -1.17
CA LEU A 11 -0.01 -6.02 -0.02
C LEU A 11 1.42 -6.19 0.51
N ARG A 12 2.42 -6.28 -0.37
CA ARG A 12 3.83 -6.40 0.03
C ARG A 12 4.30 -5.14 0.76
N ILE A 13 3.99 -3.96 0.21
CA ILE A 13 4.36 -2.67 0.81
C ILE A 13 3.59 -2.43 2.12
N THR A 14 2.31 -2.81 2.17
CA THR A 14 1.51 -2.74 3.42
C THR A 14 2.12 -3.61 4.52
N LYS A 15 2.53 -4.84 4.20
CA LYS A 15 3.24 -5.70 5.15
C LYS A 15 4.55 -5.07 5.61
N LYS A 16 5.30 -4.44 4.70
CA LYS A 16 6.54 -3.70 5.01
C LYS A 16 6.27 -2.56 6.01
N ALA A 17 5.23 -1.75 5.78
CA ALA A 17 4.83 -0.67 6.67
C ALA A 17 4.46 -1.18 8.08
N VAL A 18 3.66 -2.26 8.15
CA VAL A 18 3.32 -2.89 9.43
C VAL A 18 4.58 -3.33 10.17
N MET A 19 5.51 -4.01 9.50
CA MET A 19 6.76 -4.45 10.13
C MET A 19 7.65 -3.27 10.54
N ALA A 20 7.70 -2.20 9.74
CA ALA A 20 8.47 -1.00 10.07
C ALA A 20 7.93 -0.27 11.31
N GLY A 21 6.64 -0.38 11.57
CA GLY A 21 5.95 0.20 12.72
C GLY A 21 6.05 -0.60 14.03
N LEU A 22 6.57 -1.84 14.00
CA LEU A 22 6.76 -2.67 15.19
C LEU A 22 8.04 -2.29 15.96
N ARG A 23 8.17 -1.01 16.33
CA ARG A 23 9.27 -0.51 17.18
C ARG A 23 8.70 0.07 18.48
N ASP A 24 9.57 0.22 19.48
CA ASP A 24 9.17 0.66 20.82
C ASP A 24 8.74 2.14 20.86
N ASP A 25 9.27 2.98 19.95
CA ASP A 25 9.00 4.42 19.90
C ASP A 25 7.99 4.78 18.80
N LEU A 26 6.96 5.56 19.17
CA LEU A 26 5.90 5.99 18.26
C LEU A 26 6.40 6.88 17.12
N GLU A 27 7.09 7.98 17.44
CA GLU A 27 7.49 9.01 16.47
C GLU A 27 8.40 8.44 15.35
N PRO A 28 9.50 7.72 15.65
CA PRO A 28 10.31 7.09 14.61
C PRO A 28 9.56 6.04 13.78
N SER A 29 8.63 5.30 14.41
CA SER A 29 7.80 4.31 13.73
C SER A 29 6.84 4.97 12.75
N LEU A 30 6.18 6.04 13.17
CA LEU A 30 5.24 6.79 12.34
C LEU A 30 5.97 7.39 11.13
N LYS A 31 7.13 8.01 11.35
CA LYS A 31 7.95 8.55 10.24
C LYS A 31 8.33 7.47 9.23
N ALA A 32 8.70 6.28 9.68
CA ALA A 32 9.02 5.17 8.78
C ALA A 32 7.80 4.69 7.98
N ILE A 33 6.63 4.62 8.61
CA ILE A 33 5.36 4.26 7.94
C ILE A 33 5.00 5.32 6.89
N GLU A 34 5.10 6.61 7.24
CA GLU A 34 4.82 7.73 6.35
C GLU A 34 5.74 7.73 5.12
N ASP A 35 7.03 7.48 5.31
CA ASP A 35 7.98 7.35 4.20
C ASP A 35 7.62 6.19 3.27
N ILE A 36 7.27 5.02 3.82
CA ILE A 36 6.82 3.88 3.01
C ILE A 36 5.53 4.22 2.25
N TYR A 37 4.58 4.91 2.88
CA TYR A 37 3.33 5.31 2.24
C TYR A 37 3.57 6.30 1.09
N LEU A 38 4.23 7.42 1.36
CA LEU A 38 4.39 8.52 0.41
C LEU A 38 5.42 8.22 -0.68
N ASN A 39 6.54 7.61 -0.30
CA ASN A 39 7.69 7.47 -1.19
C ASN A 39 7.79 6.11 -1.88
N GLU A 40 7.02 5.11 -1.45
CA GLU A 40 6.97 3.78 -2.07
C GLU A 40 5.56 3.44 -2.55
N LEU A 41 4.60 3.26 -1.65
CA LEU A 41 3.24 2.79 -1.99
C LEU A 41 2.57 3.70 -3.02
N MET A 42 2.53 4.99 -2.74
CA MET A 42 1.84 5.96 -3.59
C MET A 42 2.52 6.21 -4.93
N LYS A 43 3.73 5.65 -5.16
CA LYS A 43 4.39 5.70 -6.47
C LYS A 43 4.03 4.49 -7.36
N THR A 44 3.42 3.46 -6.81
CA THR A 44 3.03 2.26 -7.57
C THR A 44 1.91 2.56 -8.56
N HIS A 45 1.85 1.77 -9.64
CA HIS A 45 0.73 1.84 -10.58
C HIS A 45 -0.57 1.43 -9.87
N ASP A 46 -0.50 0.36 -9.09
CA ASP A 46 -1.68 -0.22 -8.45
C ASP A 46 -2.30 0.68 -7.36
N ALA A 47 -1.51 1.51 -6.67
CA ALA A 47 -2.08 2.52 -5.77
C ALA A 47 -2.95 3.54 -6.53
N HIS A 48 -2.45 4.04 -7.67
CA HIS A 48 -3.20 4.98 -8.51
C HIS A 48 -4.44 4.33 -9.15
N GLU A 49 -4.31 3.11 -9.65
CA GLU A 49 -5.42 2.36 -10.24
C GLU A 49 -6.51 2.05 -9.20
N GLY A 50 -6.13 1.72 -7.96
CA GLY A 50 -7.08 1.51 -6.88
C GLY A 50 -7.91 2.75 -6.57
N LEU A 51 -7.26 3.92 -6.50
CA LEU A 51 -7.94 5.20 -6.32
C LEU A 51 -8.84 5.54 -7.51
N LYS A 52 -8.34 5.36 -8.74
CA LYS A 52 -9.08 5.64 -9.96
C LYS A 52 -10.32 4.75 -10.08
N ALA A 53 -10.17 3.44 -9.91
CA ALA A 53 -11.27 2.49 -9.98
C ALA A 53 -12.33 2.75 -8.90
N PHE A 54 -11.92 3.16 -7.71
CA PHE A 54 -12.83 3.57 -6.64
C PHE A 54 -13.67 4.79 -7.05
N LEU A 55 -13.04 5.86 -7.57
CA LEU A 55 -13.73 7.06 -8.05
C LEU A 55 -14.68 6.75 -9.21
N GLU A 56 -14.26 5.86 -10.11
CA GLU A 56 -15.04 5.43 -11.29
C GLU A 56 -16.10 4.35 -10.97
N LYS A 57 -16.17 3.87 -9.72
CA LYS A 57 -17.10 2.81 -9.27
C LYS A 57 -17.01 1.50 -10.08
N ARG A 58 -15.79 1.13 -10.48
CA ARG A 58 -15.52 -0.13 -11.20
C ARG A 58 -14.58 -1.02 -10.40
N LYS A 59 -14.37 -2.24 -10.91
CA LYS A 59 -13.33 -3.11 -10.38
C LYS A 59 -11.95 -2.61 -10.86
N PRO A 60 -10.94 -2.60 -9.97
CA PRO A 60 -9.58 -2.26 -10.36
C PRO A 60 -8.93 -3.36 -11.19
N GLU A 61 -8.04 -2.96 -12.09
CA GLU A 61 -7.22 -3.85 -12.91
C GLU A 61 -5.77 -3.83 -12.41
N TRP A 62 -5.45 -4.75 -11.49
CA TRP A 62 -4.13 -4.84 -10.88
C TRP A 62 -3.08 -5.36 -11.85
N LYS A 63 -1.93 -4.69 -11.91
CA LYS A 63 -0.74 -5.16 -12.61
C LYS A 63 0.27 -5.82 -11.67
N ASN A 64 0.11 -5.61 -10.37
CA ASN A 64 1.05 -6.01 -9.32
C ASN A 64 2.42 -5.32 -9.49
N GLU A 65 2.37 -4.01 -9.77
CA GLU A 65 3.50 -3.08 -9.90
C GLU A 65 3.15 -1.67 -9.36
#